data_AF-A0A1I4TVW0-F1
#
_entry.id   AF-A0A1I4TVW0-F1
#
_cell.length_a   1.000
_cell.length_b   1.000
_cell.length_c   1.000
_cell.angle_alpha   90.00
_cell.angle_beta   90.00
_cell.angle_gamma   90.00
#
_symmetry.space_group_name_H-M   'P 1'
#
loop_
_entity.id
_entity.type
_entity.pdbx_description
1 polymer ?
#
loop_
_entity_poly.entity_id
_entity_poly.type
_entity_poly.pdbx_seq_one_letter_code
_entity_poly.pdbx_strand_id
1 'polypeptide(L)'
;MKKILYLSPLLLLFSCYNVERKCSDFKTGKFKFEYEVNGIKKTTYFERKDSIEIETFEGKTDTATIRWVNDCEYILQKKQPKNMAEEKAIQMKILTTTANSYTFEFGMVGSDAKQTGTVTKL
;
A
#
# COMPACT_ATOMS: atom_id res chain seq x y z
N MET A 1 -57.53 -29.68 13.09
CA MET A 1 -56.58 -28.61 13.44
C MET A 1 -55.17 -29.14 13.36
N LYS A 2 -54.30 -28.58 12.51
CA LYS A 2 -52.88 -28.36 12.84
C LYS A 2 -52.23 -27.55 11.71
N LYS A 3 -51.80 -26.36 12.09
CA LYS A 3 -51.22 -25.31 11.23
C LYS A 3 -49.86 -25.79 10.75
N ILE A 4 -49.65 -25.81 9.44
CA ILE A 4 -48.30 -25.99 8.87
C ILE A 4 -47.59 -24.65 9.05
N LEU A 5 -46.59 -24.67 9.92
CA LEU A 5 -45.76 -23.54 10.30
C LEU A 5 -44.92 -23.13 9.06
N TYR A 6 -45.18 -21.95 8.52
CA TYR A 6 -44.24 -21.26 7.64
C TYR A 6 -43.02 -20.85 8.49
N LEU A 7 -41.85 -21.43 8.25
CA LEU A 7 -40.61 -20.95 8.83
C LEU A 7 -39.48 -20.95 7.78
N SER A 8 -39.36 -19.78 7.15
CA SER A 8 -38.13 -19.06 6.77
C SER A 8 -37.00 -19.76 6.01
N PRO A 9 -36.62 -19.23 4.82
CA PRO A 9 -35.24 -19.20 4.39
C PRO A 9 -34.72 -17.75 4.43
N LEU A 10 -34.42 -17.23 5.63
CA LEU A 10 -33.74 -15.95 5.81
C LEU A 10 -32.31 -16.17 6.35
N LEU A 11 -31.49 -16.89 5.59
CA LEU A 11 -30.08 -17.14 5.93
C LEU A 11 -29.20 -17.14 4.67
N LEU A 12 -29.10 -16.04 3.93
CA LEU A 12 -28.19 -15.94 2.78
C LEU A 12 -27.46 -14.59 2.59
N LEU A 13 -27.27 -13.77 3.62
CA LEU A 13 -26.57 -12.48 3.45
C LEU A 13 -25.47 -12.17 4.48
N PHE A 14 -24.68 -13.16 4.88
CA PHE A 14 -23.37 -12.92 5.52
C PHE A 14 -22.25 -13.12 4.50
N SER A 15 -22.18 -12.27 3.46
CA SER A 15 -20.94 -12.13 2.70
C SER A 15 -19.99 -11.27 3.54
N CYS A 16 -19.21 -11.92 4.41
CA CYS A 16 -18.02 -11.29 4.97
C CYS A 16 -17.01 -11.12 3.84
N TYR A 17 -16.88 -9.89 3.33
CA TYR A 17 -15.76 -9.52 2.47
C TYR A 17 -14.46 -9.62 3.29
N ASN A 18 -13.80 -10.78 3.24
CA ASN A 18 -12.48 -10.95 3.81
C ASN A 18 -11.48 -10.20 2.90
N VAL A 19 -11.03 -9.04 3.37
CA VAL A 19 -9.94 -8.31 2.73
C VAL A 19 -8.65 -9.04 3.07
N GLU A 20 -8.05 -9.69 2.08
CA GLU A 20 -6.75 -10.34 2.27
C GLU A 20 -5.68 -9.28 2.56
N ARG A 21 -4.86 -9.53 3.59
CA ARG A 21 -3.83 -8.58 4.07
C ARG A 21 -2.56 -9.32 4.48
N LYS A 22 -1.85 -9.88 3.50
CA LYS A 22 -0.56 -10.60 3.67
C LYS A 22 0.63 -9.67 3.42
N CYS A 23 0.81 -8.68 4.28
CA CYS A 23 1.80 -7.61 4.06
C CYS A 23 3.27 -8.08 4.13
N SER A 24 3.54 -9.18 4.84
CA SER A 24 4.86 -9.84 4.88
C SER A 24 5.43 -10.11 3.49
N ASP A 25 4.57 -10.48 2.55
CA ASP A 25 4.95 -10.91 1.20
C ASP A 25 5.46 -9.73 0.34
N PHE A 26 5.26 -8.50 0.82
CA PHE A 26 5.61 -7.24 0.17
C PHE A 26 6.68 -6.43 0.91
N LYS A 27 7.28 -6.99 1.98
CA LYS A 27 8.39 -6.34 2.71
C LYS A 27 9.67 -6.25 1.87
N THR A 28 9.89 -7.22 0.99
CA THR A 28 11.04 -7.30 0.09
C THR A 28 10.60 -7.65 -1.32
N GLY A 29 11.35 -7.17 -2.32
CA GLY A 29 11.10 -7.51 -3.72
C GLY A 29 11.24 -6.31 -4.65
N LYS A 30 10.91 -6.54 -5.91
CA LYS A 30 10.86 -5.50 -6.95
C LYS A 30 9.42 -5.17 -7.25
N PHE A 31 9.18 -3.89 -7.43
CA PHE A 31 7.83 -3.36 -7.49
C PHE A 31 7.73 -2.30 -8.57
N LYS A 32 6.51 -2.18 -9.09
CA LYS A 32 6.07 -1.14 -10.02
C LYS A 32 4.93 -0.38 -9.38
N PHE A 33 5.09 0.94 -9.29
CA PHE A 33 4.04 1.87 -8.88
C PHE A 33 3.60 2.68 -10.09
N GLU A 34 2.30 2.70 -10.36
CA GLU A 34 1.70 3.49 -11.43
C GLU A 34 0.73 4.51 -10.84
N TYR A 35 0.92 5.77 -11.20
CA TYR A 35 0.05 6.86 -10.79
C TYR A 35 -0.14 7.84 -11.94
N GLU A 36 -1.25 8.56 -11.94
CA GLU A 36 -1.60 9.50 -12.99
C GLU A 36 -1.42 10.94 -12.51
N VAL A 37 -0.68 11.75 -13.26
CA VAL A 37 -0.52 13.19 -13.02
C VAL A 37 -0.94 13.93 -14.28
N ASN A 38 -1.99 14.74 -14.18
CA ASN A 38 -2.53 15.51 -15.31
C ASN A 38 -2.86 14.66 -16.54
N GLY A 39 -3.44 13.47 -16.37
CA GLY A 39 -3.76 12.55 -17.49
C GLY A 39 -2.56 11.73 -18.00
N ILE A 40 -1.36 11.96 -17.49
CA ILE A 40 -0.15 11.25 -17.89
C ILE A 40 0.16 10.17 -16.86
N LYS A 41 0.10 8.90 -17.29
CA LYS A 41 0.54 7.77 -16.47
C LYS A 41 2.05 7.86 -16.25
N LYS A 42 2.44 7.92 -14.99
CA LYS A 42 3.81 7.85 -14.52
C LYS A 42 4.05 6.48 -13.91
N THR A 43 5.22 5.92 -14.19
CA THR A 43 5.64 4.63 -13.66
C THR A 43 6.92 4.83 -12.87
N THR A 44 6.93 4.31 -11.66
CA THR A 44 8.11 4.23 -10.80
C THR A 44 8.44 2.77 -10.56
N TYR A 45 9.73 2.45 -10.62
CA TYR A 45 10.23 1.13 -10.22
C TYR A 45 10.99 1.26 -8.92
N PHE A 46 10.77 0.35 -7.98
CA PHE A 46 11.55 0.35 -6.75
C PHE A 46 11.83 -1.06 -6.25
N GLU A 47 12.93 -1.20 -5.53
CA GLU A 47 13.36 -2.45 -4.91
C GLU A 47 13.46 -2.25 -3.40
N ARG A 48 12.76 -3.09 -2.62
CA ARG A 48 12.90 -3.13 -1.16
C ARG A 48 13.87 -4.23 -0.75
N LYS A 49 14.88 -3.85 0.02
CA LYS A 49 15.83 -4.73 0.69
C LYS A 49 15.82 -4.39 2.17
N ASP A 50 15.04 -5.15 2.94
CA ASP A 50 14.90 -5.02 4.38
C ASP A 50 14.58 -3.60 4.86
N SER A 51 15.60 -2.83 5.23
CA SER A 51 15.52 -1.48 5.78
C SER A 51 15.74 -0.37 4.75
N ILE A 52 15.84 -0.68 3.45
CA ILE A 52 15.99 0.32 2.39
C ILE A 52 15.03 0.09 1.22
N GLU A 53 14.67 1.20 0.56
CA GLU A 53 13.98 1.23 -0.71
C GLU A 53 14.86 1.97 -1.73
N ILE A 54 15.14 1.34 -2.86
CA ILE A 54 15.87 1.94 -3.97
C ILE A 54 14.85 2.24 -5.07
N GLU A 55 14.53 3.50 -5.26
CA GLU A 55 13.51 3.99 -6.21
C GLU A 55 14.18 4.52 -7.47
N THR A 56 13.60 4.24 -8.64
CA THR A 56 13.97 4.87 -9.91
C THR A 56 12.74 5.50 -10.55
N PHE A 57 12.79 6.83 -10.68
CA PHE A 57 11.75 7.65 -11.29
C PHE A 57 12.36 8.54 -12.38
N GLU A 58 11.84 8.45 -13.61
CA GLU A 58 12.31 9.22 -14.78
C GLU A 58 13.84 9.17 -14.98
N GLY A 59 14.43 7.99 -14.80
CA GLY A 59 15.88 7.76 -14.95
C GLY A 59 16.75 8.27 -13.79
N LYS A 60 16.14 8.82 -12.73
CA LYS A 60 16.83 9.21 -11.51
C LYS A 60 16.61 8.17 -10.43
N THR A 61 17.70 7.68 -9.86
CA THR A 61 17.65 6.73 -8.74
C THR A 61 17.88 7.47 -7.43
N ASP A 62 17.05 7.18 -6.44
CA ASP A 62 17.18 7.66 -5.06
C ASP A 62 17.10 6.48 -4.10
N THR A 63 17.53 6.67 -2.86
CA THR A 63 17.48 5.67 -1.81
C THR A 63 16.81 6.23 -0.57
N ALA A 64 15.82 5.52 -0.06
CA ALA A 64 15.15 5.81 1.19
C ALA A 64 15.41 4.70 2.20
N THR A 65 15.39 5.05 3.49
CA THR A 65 15.34 4.10 4.59
C THR A 65 13.90 3.77 4.94
N ILE A 66 13.64 2.50 5.23
CA ILE A 66 12.36 1.97 5.67
C ILE A 66 12.44 1.65 7.15
N ARG A 67 11.49 2.18 7.93
CA ARG A 67 11.27 1.76 9.32
C ARG A 67 9.86 1.19 9.48
N TRP A 68 9.76 -0.12 9.63
CA TRP A 68 8.48 -0.80 9.87
C TRP A 68 7.94 -0.46 11.26
N VAL A 69 6.67 -0.07 11.30
CA VAL A 69 5.89 0.15 12.53
C VAL A 69 5.16 -1.15 12.91
N ASN A 70 4.65 -1.86 11.90
CA ASN A 70 4.08 -3.20 12.00
C ASN A 70 4.21 -3.90 10.63
N ASP A 71 3.58 -5.04 10.42
CA ASP A 71 3.72 -5.78 9.16
C ASP A 71 3.18 -5.05 7.93
N CYS A 72 2.22 -4.16 8.09
CA CYS A 72 1.53 -3.47 7.02
C CYS A 72 1.80 -1.96 6.99
N GLU A 73 2.62 -1.45 7.88
CA GLU A 73 2.83 -0.01 8.04
C GLU A 73 4.30 0.29 8.29
N TYR A 74 4.82 1.29 7.58
CA TYR A 74 6.20 1.70 7.67
C TYR A 74 6.36 3.18 7.36
N ILE A 75 7.50 3.70 7.76
CA ILE A 75 7.89 5.08 7.50
C ILE A 75 9.06 5.06 6.52
N LEU A 76 8.89 5.83 5.45
CA LEU A 76 9.86 6.04 4.40
C LEU A 76 10.54 7.41 4.60
N GLN A 77 11.86 7.42 4.58
CA GLN A 77 12.66 8.63 4.76
C GLN A 77 13.78 8.65 3.73
N LYS A 78 13.89 9.71 2.93
CA LYS A 78 15.00 9.84 1.95
C LYS A 78 16.34 9.88 2.68
N LYS A 79 17.32 9.12 2.17
CA LYS A 79 18.67 9.06 2.74
C LYS A 79 19.48 10.33 2.46
N GLN A 80 19.23 11.00 1.33
CA GLN A 80 19.91 12.22 0.91
C GLN A 80 18.89 13.28 0.45
N PRO A 81 18.12 13.89 1.36
CA PRO A 81 17.15 14.91 1.00
C PRO A 81 17.85 16.16 0.44
N LYS A 82 17.34 16.71 -0.65
CA LYS A 82 17.92 17.91 -1.29
C LYS A 82 17.33 19.22 -0.78
N ASN A 83 16.21 19.15 -0.06
CA ASN A 83 15.47 20.29 0.47
C ASN A 83 14.61 19.84 1.67
N MET A 84 14.05 20.80 2.40
CA MET A 84 13.22 20.55 3.59
C MET A 84 11.92 19.79 3.28
N ALA A 85 11.42 19.85 2.04
CA ALA A 85 10.22 19.08 1.67
C ALA A 85 10.55 17.59 1.55
N GLU A 86 11.72 17.24 1.01
CA GLU A 86 12.24 15.88 0.91
C GLU A 86 12.68 15.28 2.25
N GLU A 87 12.98 16.12 3.24
CA GLU A 87 13.30 15.70 4.60
C GLU A 87 12.08 15.17 5.36
N LYS A 88 10.86 15.45 4.90
CA LYS A 88 9.65 14.98 5.58
C LYS A 88 9.45 13.49 5.36
N ALA A 89 9.37 12.75 6.46
CA ALA A 89 9.03 11.35 6.48
C ALA A 89 7.63 11.09 5.90
N ILE A 90 7.50 10.05 5.09
CA ILE A 90 6.23 9.59 4.52
C ILE A 90 5.80 8.33 5.27
N GLN A 91 4.61 8.36 5.86
CA GLN A 91 3.96 7.19 6.43
C GLN A 91 3.25 6.42 5.32
N MET A 92 3.51 5.13 5.24
CA MET A 92 2.97 4.21 4.24
C MET A 92 2.21 3.10 4.95
N LYS A 93 1.01 2.76 4.49
CA LYS A 93 0.20 1.69 5.07
C LYS A 93 -0.51 0.88 4.00
N ILE A 94 -0.21 -0.41 3.96
CA ILE A 94 -0.87 -1.39 3.11
C ILE A 94 -2.28 -1.65 3.64
N LEU A 95 -3.28 -1.39 2.81
CA LEU A 95 -4.70 -1.55 3.13
C LEU A 95 -5.20 -2.94 2.73
N THR A 96 -4.87 -3.37 1.52
CA THR A 96 -5.33 -4.64 0.94
C THR A 96 -4.22 -5.28 0.11
N THR A 97 -4.21 -6.59 0.00
CA THR A 97 -3.26 -7.35 -0.82
C THR A 97 -3.98 -8.29 -1.77
N THR A 98 -3.36 -8.58 -2.90
CA THR A 98 -3.70 -9.69 -3.80
C THR A 98 -2.46 -10.58 -3.97
N ALA A 99 -2.52 -11.58 -4.85
CA ALA A 99 -1.39 -12.47 -5.13
C ALA A 99 -0.11 -11.73 -5.59
N ASN A 100 -0.24 -10.62 -6.32
CA ASN A 100 0.90 -9.88 -6.88
C ASN A 100 0.78 -8.36 -6.74
N SER A 101 -0.19 -7.84 -6.00
CA SER A 101 -0.36 -6.40 -5.83
C SER A 101 -0.83 -6.04 -4.44
N TYR A 102 -0.70 -4.77 -4.09
CA TYR A 102 -1.31 -4.23 -2.88
C TYR A 102 -1.78 -2.80 -3.10
N THR A 103 -2.88 -2.45 -2.43
CA THR A 103 -3.35 -1.07 -2.32
C THR A 103 -2.84 -0.50 -1.00
N PHE A 104 -2.34 0.73 -1.03
CA PHE A 104 -1.81 1.40 0.15
C PHE A 104 -2.34 2.83 0.26
N GLU A 105 -2.33 3.35 1.48
CA GLU A 105 -2.42 4.78 1.74
C GLU A 105 -1.04 5.34 2.13
N PHE A 106 -0.80 6.59 1.77
CA PHE A 106 0.42 7.30 2.13
C PHE A 106 0.17 8.77 2.43
N GLY A 107 1.03 9.37 3.23
CA GLY A 107 1.03 10.81 3.49
C GLY A 107 2.16 11.22 4.42
N MET A 108 2.41 12.52 4.56
CA MET A 108 3.43 13.02 5.48
C MET A 108 3.09 12.60 6.92
N VAL A 109 4.12 12.22 7.69
CA VAL A 109 3.98 11.97 9.13
C VAL A 109 3.45 13.23 9.80
N GLY A 110 2.39 13.10 10.62
CA GLY A 110 1.74 14.22 11.30
C GLY A 110 0.73 15.01 10.45
N SER A 111 0.51 14.63 9.19
CA SER A 111 -0.53 15.21 8.32
C SER A 111 -1.72 14.27 8.17
N ASP A 112 -2.93 14.83 8.25
CA ASP A 112 -4.20 14.13 8.01
C ASP A 112 -4.48 13.91 6.52
N ALA A 113 -3.87 14.71 5.64
CA ALA A 113 -3.99 14.52 4.20
C ALA A 113 -3.28 13.23 3.77
N LYS A 114 -4.05 12.23 3.34
CA LYS A 114 -3.58 10.95 2.81
C LYS A 114 -4.02 10.76 1.36
N GLN A 115 -3.22 10.03 0.61
CA GLN A 115 -3.50 9.61 -0.76
C GLN A 115 -3.42 8.09 -0.85
N THR A 116 -4.04 7.50 -1.86
CA THR A 116 -4.01 6.05 -2.09
C THR A 116 -3.35 5.71 -3.41
N GLY A 117 -2.80 4.51 -3.50
CA GLY A 117 -2.16 4.01 -4.70
C GLY A 117 -2.10 2.48 -4.74
N THR A 118 -1.70 1.95 -5.89
CA THR A 118 -1.56 0.51 -6.11
C THR A 118 -0.17 0.16 -6.58
N VAL A 119 0.45 -0.81 -5.93
CA VAL A 119 1.75 -1.36 -6.33
C VAL A 119 1.57 -2.78 -6.85
N THR A 120 2.31 -3.11 -7.89
CA THR A 120 2.42 -4.47 -8.43
C THR A 120 3.83 -5.00 -8.17
N LYS A 121 3.92 -6.22 -7.63
CA LYS A 121 5.16 -6.98 -7.48
C LYS A 121 5.55 -7.57 -8.84
N LEU A 122 6.84 -7.44 -9.18
CA LEU A 122 7.43 -7.90 -10.44
C LEU A 122 8.06 -9.29 -10.29
#